data_AF-A0A950P0A3-F1
#
_entry.id   AF-A0A950P0A3-F1
#
_cell.length_a   1.000
_cell.length_b   1.000
_cell.length_c   1.000
_cell.angle_alpha   90.00
_cell.angle_beta   90.00
_cell.angle_gamma   90.00
#
_symmetry.space_group_name_H-M   'P 1'
#
loop_
_entity.id
_entity.type
_entity.pdbx_description
1 polymer ?
#
loop_
_entity_poly.entity_id
_entity_poly.type
_entity_poly.pdbx_seq_one_letter_code
_entity_poly.pdbx_strand_id
1 'polypeptide(L)'
;MIEDVYVIEGVAHGLHFAPENQTDAVHADIGSMEHRRIHTMLSPAHRPEFILDKERWLRGVDPDLLASSIFAESWSDFAIYHGVPQFGVFRDGGSPLRVG
;
A
#
# COMPACT_ATOMS: atom_id res chain seq x y z
N MET A 1 -6.56 1.14 -21.82
CA MET A 1 -7.60 0.50 -22.63
C MET A 1 -6.97 -0.61 -23.45
N ILE A 2 -7.63 -1.76 -23.54
CA ILE A 2 -7.24 -2.88 -24.42
C ILE A 2 -8.41 -3.10 -25.38
N GLU A 3 -8.15 -3.00 -26.69
CA GLU A 3 -9.20 -3.18 -27.71
C GLU A 3 -10.45 -2.30 -27.45
N ASP A 4 -10.22 -1.02 -27.13
CA ASP A 4 -11.25 -0.03 -26.78
C ASP A 4 -12.09 -0.34 -25.52
N VAL A 5 -11.64 -1.30 -24.70
CA VAL A 5 -12.23 -1.62 -23.40
C VAL A 5 -11.40 -1.01 -22.28
N TYR A 6 -12.07 -0.32 -21.34
CA TYR A 6 -11.43 0.16 -20.11
C TYR A 6 -10.90 -1.00 -19.27
N VAL A 7 -9.65 -0.88 -18.84
CA VAL A 7 -9.00 -1.81 -17.91
C VAL A 7 -9.00 -1.17 -16.53
N ILE A 8 -9.54 -1.88 -15.55
CA ILE A 8 -9.81 -1.34 -14.22
C ILE A 8 -9.04 -2.17 -13.20
N GLU A 9 -8.23 -1.50 -12.37
CA GLU A 9 -7.75 -2.11 -11.14
C GLU A 9 -8.87 -2.12 -10.11
N GLY A 10 -9.29 -3.32 -9.72
CA GLY A 10 -10.47 -3.52 -8.88
C GLY A 10 -10.38 -2.84 -7.52
N VAL A 11 -9.20 -2.87 -6.87
CA VAL A 11 -8.94 -2.18 -5.59
C VAL A 11 -7.44 -1.86 -5.47
N ALA A 12 -7.11 -0.63 -5.08
CA ALA A 12 -5.77 -0.20 -4.69
C ALA A 12 -5.76 0.40 -3.27
N HIS A 13 -4.68 0.14 -2.52
CA HIS A 13 -4.50 0.68 -1.16
C HIS A 13 -3.06 1.15 -0.92
N GLY A 14 -2.93 2.40 -0.46
CA GLY A 14 -1.71 2.91 0.14
C GLY A 14 -1.73 2.67 1.64
N LEU A 15 -0.80 1.89 2.18
CA LEU A 15 -0.81 1.46 3.58
C LEU A 15 -0.13 2.50 4.49
N HIS A 16 -0.86 3.06 5.45
CA HIS A 16 -0.38 4.10 6.36
C HIS A 16 -0.03 3.54 7.75
N PHE A 17 1.11 2.85 7.82
CA PHE A 17 1.58 2.19 9.04
C PHE A 17 2.55 3.01 9.90
N ALA A 18 2.72 4.30 9.61
CA ALA A 18 3.60 5.18 10.35
C ALA A 18 3.27 5.14 11.86
N PRO A 19 4.26 5.08 12.77
CA PRO A 19 4.02 4.99 14.20
C PRO A 19 3.07 6.07 14.74
N GLU A 20 3.09 7.27 14.16
CA GLU A 20 2.22 8.38 14.55
C GLU A 20 0.75 8.15 14.20
N ASN A 21 0.46 7.23 13.26
CA ASN A 21 -0.89 6.81 12.92
C ASN A 21 -1.37 5.66 13.82
N GLN A 22 -0.50 5.01 14.60
CA GLN A 22 -0.89 3.85 15.41
C GLN A 22 -1.51 4.31 16.74
N THR A 23 -2.71 3.83 17.04
CA THR A 23 -3.37 4.01 18.35
C THR A 23 -3.23 2.78 19.23
N ASP A 24 -3.04 1.61 18.62
CA ASP A 24 -2.71 0.35 19.28
C ASP A 24 -1.48 -0.27 18.59
N ALA A 25 -0.31 -0.05 19.17
CA ALA A 25 0.96 -0.48 18.58
C ALA A 25 1.07 -2.01 18.43
N VAL A 26 0.45 -2.79 19.33
CA VAL A 26 0.54 -4.25 19.29
C VAL A 26 -0.22 -4.79 18.08
N HIS A 27 -1.46 -4.34 17.89
CA HIS A 27 -2.27 -4.79 16.76
C HIS A 27 -1.79 -4.17 15.43
N ALA A 28 -1.26 -2.95 15.46
CA ALA A 28 -0.67 -2.30 14.28
C ALA A 28 0.59 -3.03 13.80
N ASP A 29 1.45 -3.48 14.74
CA ASP A 29 2.66 -4.23 14.39
C ASP A 29 2.32 -5.59 13.76
N ILE A 30 1.35 -6.33 14.33
CA ILE A 30 0.86 -7.59 13.73
C ILE A 30 0.38 -7.35 12.29
N GLY A 31 -0.47 -6.35 12.07
CA GLY A 31 -1.00 -6.03 10.73
C GLY A 31 0.10 -5.63 9.75
N SER A 32 1.04 -4.79 10.18
CA SER A 32 2.17 -4.35 9.37
C SER A 32 3.14 -5.50 9.03
N MET A 33 3.39 -6.39 10.00
CA MET A 33 4.26 -7.55 9.82
C MET A 33 3.72 -8.53 8.79
N GLU A 34 2.42 -8.80 8.76
CA GLU A 34 1.83 -9.69 7.75
C GLU A 34 1.97 -9.13 6.34
N HIS A 35 1.71 -7.84 6.14
CA HIS A 35 1.94 -7.19 4.85
C HIS A 35 3.42 -7.21 4.47
N ARG A 36 4.33 -7.00 5.43
CA ARG A 36 5.78 -7.04 5.18
C ARG A 36 6.24 -8.44 4.80
N ARG A 37 5.66 -9.48 5.43
CA ARG A 37 5.92 -10.88 5.11
C ARG A 37 5.52 -11.17 3.66
N ILE A 38 4.34 -10.71 3.23
CA ILE A 38 3.87 -10.86 1.85
C ILE A 38 4.80 -10.12 0.88
N HIS A 39 5.15 -8.86 1.18
CA HIS A 39 6.11 -8.07 0.39
C HIS A 39 7.43 -8.82 0.18
N THR A 40 8.04 -9.32 1.26
CA THR A 40 9.30 -10.06 1.18
C THR A 40 9.16 -11.37 0.43
N MET A 41 8.04 -12.08 0.58
CA MET A 41 7.78 -13.36 -0.09
C MET A 41 7.57 -13.21 -1.60
N LEU A 42 6.93 -12.12 -2.04
CA LEU A 42 6.63 -11.86 -3.45
C LEU A 42 7.74 -11.08 -4.18
N SER A 43 8.69 -10.51 -3.43
CA SER A 43 9.85 -9.83 -4.00
C SER A 43 10.79 -10.82 -4.70
N PRO A 44 11.46 -10.44 -5.81
CA PRO A 44 12.36 -11.32 -6.52
C PRO A 44 13.49 -11.87 -5.63
N ALA A 45 13.70 -13.19 -5.69
CA ALA A 45 14.77 -13.84 -4.94
C ALA A 45 16.15 -13.28 -5.33
N HIS A 46 17.05 -13.14 -4.36
CA HIS A 46 18.42 -12.64 -4.53
C HIS A 46 18.53 -11.20 -5.06
N ARG A 47 17.46 -10.40 -4.95
CA ARG A 47 17.43 -8.98 -5.34
C ARG A 47 17.07 -8.08 -4.14
N PRO A 48 17.99 -7.89 -3.18
CA PRO A 48 17.71 -7.16 -1.93
C PRO A 48 17.33 -5.69 -2.16
N GLU A 49 17.66 -5.10 -3.30
CA GLU A 49 17.30 -3.72 -3.66
C GLU A 49 15.78 -3.50 -3.79
N PHE A 50 14.99 -4.57 -4.00
CA PHE A 50 13.52 -4.50 -4.03
C PHE A 50 12.88 -4.70 -2.66
N ILE A 51 13.67 -5.01 -1.63
CA ILE A 51 13.17 -5.14 -0.26
C ILE A 51 13.18 -3.77 0.40
N LEU A 52 12.01 -3.29 0.81
CA LEU A 52 11.90 -2.06 1.57
C LEU A 52 12.54 -2.23 2.95
N ASP A 53 13.40 -1.28 3.32
CA ASP A 53 13.84 -1.15 4.69
C ASP A 53 12.68 -0.76 5.62
N LYS A 54 12.89 -0.82 6.93
CA LYS A 54 11.85 -0.56 7.92
C LYS A 54 11.26 0.85 7.79
N GLU A 55 12.08 1.86 7.49
CA GLU A 55 11.63 3.24 7.44
C GLU A 55 10.77 3.49 6.20
N ARG A 56 11.23 3.03 5.03
CA ARG A 56 10.45 3.05 3.79
C ARG A 56 9.16 2.24 3.91
N TRP A 57 9.20 1.11 4.62
CA TRP A 57 8.01 0.29 4.87
C TRP A 57 6.95 1.04 5.68
N LEU A 58 7.34 1.67 6.79
CA LEU A 58 6.38 2.30 7.70
C LEU A 58 5.93 3.68 7.22
N ARG A 59 6.78 4.41 6.47
CA ARG A 59 6.56 5.80 6.08
C ARG A 59 6.54 6.06 4.57
N GLY A 60 6.61 5.03 3.73
CA GLY A 60 6.65 5.16 2.27
C GLY A 60 5.32 5.53 1.62
N VAL A 61 4.38 6.10 2.38
CA VAL A 61 3.08 6.51 1.89
C VAL A 61 3.23 7.74 1.02
N ASP A 62 2.90 7.60 -0.25
CA ASP A 62 2.98 8.66 -1.24
C ASP A 62 1.96 8.37 -2.37
N PRO A 63 0.92 9.19 -2.55
CA PRO A 63 -0.08 9.01 -3.61
C PRO A 63 0.54 9.02 -5.01
N ASP A 64 1.56 9.84 -5.26
CA ASP A 64 2.21 9.94 -6.57
C ASP A 64 3.04 8.67 -6.85
N LEU A 65 3.68 8.12 -5.81
CA LEU A 65 4.35 6.82 -5.90
C LEU A 65 3.36 5.68 -6.14
N LEU A 66 2.21 5.68 -5.44
CA LEU A 66 1.16 4.68 -5.65
C LEU A 66 0.63 4.74 -7.09
N ALA A 67 0.26 5.94 -7.56
CA ALA A 67 -0.22 6.15 -8.91
C ALA A 67 0.82 5.71 -9.96
N SER A 68 2.07 6.15 -9.82
CA SER A 68 3.13 5.74 -10.76
C SER A 68 3.39 4.24 -10.72
N SER A 69 3.37 3.59 -9.55
CA SER A 69 3.56 2.13 -9.45
C SER A 69 2.46 1.31 -10.13
N ILE A 70 1.23 1.83 -10.17
CA ILE A 70 0.09 1.16 -10.80
C ILE A 70 0.05 1.47 -12.29
N PHE A 71 0.20 2.74 -12.67
CA PHE A 71 -0.12 3.22 -14.02
C PHE A 71 1.09 3.35 -14.96
N ALA A 72 2.33 3.44 -14.46
CA ALA A 72 3.48 3.77 -15.33
C ALA A 72 3.76 2.69 -16.39
N GLU A 73 3.51 1.42 -16.06
CA GLU A 73 3.78 0.28 -16.96
C GLU A 73 2.54 -0.63 -17.17
N SER A 74 1.37 -0.26 -16.62
CA SER A 74 0.12 -1.01 -16.78
C SER A 74 -0.74 -0.45 -17.91
N TRP A 75 -1.62 -1.28 -18.47
CA TRP A 75 -2.71 -0.84 -19.36
C TRP A 75 -3.95 -0.33 -18.63
N SER A 76 -3.90 -0.29 -17.29
CA SER A 76 -4.98 0.17 -16.43
C SER A 76 -5.30 1.64 -16.65
N ASP A 77 -6.57 1.94 -16.88
CA ASP A 77 -7.07 3.29 -17.16
C ASP A 77 -7.44 4.04 -15.87
N PHE A 78 -7.92 3.30 -14.86
CA PHE A 78 -8.20 3.82 -13.54
C PHE A 78 -8.15 2.70 -12.50
N ALA A 79 -7.99 3.12 -11.25
CA ALA A 79 -8.04 2.24 -10.08
C ALA A 79 -9.15 2.70 -9.15
N ILE A 80 -9.80 1.75 -8.49
CA ILE A 80 -10.73 2.07 -7.41
C ILE A 80 -9.93 2.17 -6.12
N TYR A 81 -9.92 3.35 -5.52
CA TYR A 81 -9.38 3.57 -4.19
C TYR A 81 -10.52 3.79 -3.20
N HIS A 82 -10.45 3.10 -2.07
CA HIS A 82 -11.29 3.41 -0.91
C HIS A 82 -10.47 3.31 0.37
N GLY A 83 -10.94 4.00 1.40
CA GLY A 83 -10.30 3.91 2.70
C GLY A 83 -10.44 2.52 3.30
N VAL A 84 -9.43 2.07 4.05
CA VAL A 84 -9.51 0.84 4.88
C VAL A 84 -9.73 1.24 6.35
N PRO A 85 -10.97 1.16 6.86
CA PRO A 85 -11.35 1.66 8.18
C PRO A 85 -10.92 0.70 9.29
N GLN A 86 -9.62 0.66 9.57
CA GLN A 86 -9.05 -0.04 10.73
C GLN A 86 -8.95 0.91 11.95
N PHE A 87 -10.06 1.59 12.25
CA PHE A 87 -10.13 2.49 13.39
C PHE A 87 -9.93 1.75 14.73
N GLY A 88 -9.33 2.42 15.71
CA GLY A 88 -8.94 1.80 17.00
C GLY A 88 -7.56 1.16 16.97
N VAL A 89 -7.09 0.72 15.80
CA VAL A 89 -5.69 0.33 15.56
C VAL A 89 -4.90 1.48 14.94
N PHE A 90 -5.52 2.18 13.97
CA PHE A 90 -4.96 3.34 13.30
C PHE A 90 -5.88 4.57 13.42
N ARG A 91 -5.31 5.73 13.73
CA ARG A 91 -6.03 7.00 13.92
C ARG A 91 -6.77 7.43 12.66
N ASP A 92 -6.09 7.38 11.52
CA ASP A 92 -6.64 7.76 10.21
C ASP A 92 -7.23 6.54 9.46
N GLY A 93 -7.21 5.34 10.06
CA GLY A 93 -7.39 4.06 9.37
C GLY A 93 -6.08 3.52 8.78
N GLY A 94 -6.10 2.27 8.29
CA GLY A 94 -4.92 1.58 7.76
C GLY A 94 -4.55 2.04 6.34
N SER A 95 -5.51 2.61 5.62
CA SER A 95 -5.34 3.22 4.31
C SER A 95 -6.32 4.39 4.18
N PRO A 96 -5.98 5.61 4.64
CA PRO A 96 -6.87 6.76 4.57
C PRO A 96 -7.04 7.31 3.14
N LEU A 97 -8.18 7.94 2.83
CA LEU A 97 -8.44 8.49 1.48
C LEU A 97 -7.36 9.47 0.97
N ARG A 98 -6.70 10.22 1.86
CA ARG A 98 -5.65 11.18 1.49
C ARG A 98 -4.37 10.54 0.95
N VAL A 99 -4.26 9.21 1.01
CA VAL A 99 -3.06 8.46 0.59
C VAL A 99 -3.31 7.60 -0.65
N GLY A 100 -4.41 7.89 -1.34
CA GLY A 100 -4.80 7.31 -2.62
C GLY A 100 -4.91 8.35 -3.71
#